data_AF-A0A1F0ZQ11-F1
#
_entry.id   AF-A0A1F0ZQ11-F1
#
_cell.length_a   1.000
_cell.length_b   1.000
_cell.length_c   1.000
_cell.angle_alpha   90.00
_cell.angle_beta   90.00
_cell.angle_gamma   90.00
#
_symmetry.space_group_name_H-M   'P 1'
#
loop_
_entity.id
_entity.type
_entity.pdbx_description
1 polymer ?
#
loop_
_entity_poly.entity_id
_entity_poly.type
_entity_poly.pdbx_seq_one_letter_code
_entity_poly.pdbx_strand_id
1 'polypeptide(L)'
;MSISIELKRNYIPINIGEIELQFDTSLENISRLATLQEDIAERFNKYQLELIERSNNGDFDDLKEGIVNKRVIDEAFEMQKKMTEIKYDVLFGNGTFAKLYERYPDLDALDHAFDEVDTLLGAELDRLGQERAKASGAVAESFVKKAKAKKTKKTSKK
;
A
#
# COMPACT_ATOMS: atom_id res chain seq x y z
N MET A 1 -26.26 -21.50 23.83
CA MET A 1 -25.70 -22.10 22.60
C MET A 1 -25.09 -20.96 21.79
N SER A 2 -23.82 -21.07 21.41
CA SER A 2 -23.14 -20.12 20.55
C SER A 2 -22.74 -20.81 19.25
N ILE A 3 -22.87 -20.09 18.14
CA ILE A 3 -22.35 -20.51 16.83
C ILE A 3 -21.03 -19.75 16.64
N SER A 4 -19.94 -20.46 16.36
CA SER A 4 -18.64 -19.86 16.04
C SER A 4 -18.47 -19.82 14.52
N ILE A 5 -18.12 -18.65 13.98
CA ILE A 5 -17.85 -18.42 12.55
C ILE A 5 -16.43 -17.88 12.44
N GLU A 6 -15.59 -18.55 11.66
CA GLU A 6 -14.21 -18.13 11.44
C GLU A 6 -14.15 -17.08 10.31
N LEU A 7 -13.56 -15.93 10.59
CA LEU A 7 -13.31 -14.86 9.63
C LEU A 7 -11.87 -14.97 9.13
N LYS A 8 -11.68 -15.22 7.84
CA LYS A 8 -10.37 -15.16 7.18
C LYS A 8 -10.24 -13.84 6.44
N ARG A 9 -9.23 -13.04 6.81
CA ARG A 9 -8.86 -11.84 6.04
C ARG A 9 -8.16 -12.23 4.75
N ASN A 10 -8.50 -11.57 3.66
CA ASN A 10 -7.86 -11.77 2.37
C ASN A 10 -6.64 -10.85 2.27
N TYR A 11 -5.47 -11.41 1.99
CA TYR A 11 -4.24 -10.66 1.79
C TYR A 11 -3.40 -11.24 0.67
N ILE A 12 -2.50 -10.42 0.11
CA ILE A 12 -1.42 -10.88 -0.77
C ILE A 12 -0.15 -10.90 0.08
N PRO A 13 0.55 -12.06 0.19
CA PRO A 13 1.87 -12.09 0.80
C PRO A 13 2.89 -11.41 -0.12
N ILE A 14 3.68 -10.50 0.44
CA ILE A 14 4.76 -9.79 -0.26
C ILE A 14 6.06 -10.13 0.46
N ASN A 15 6.98 -10.80 -0.24
CA ASN A 15 8.27 -11.20 0.33
C ASN A 15 9.35 -10.22 -0.13
N ILE A 16 10.02 -9.57 0.81
CA ILE A 16 11.18 -8.72 0.58
C ILE A 16 12.37 -9.36 1.28
N GLY A 17 13.19 -10.07 0.51
CA GLY A 17 14.23 -10.92 1.06
C GLY A 17 13.66 -12.01 1.97
N GLU A 18 14.03 -11.97 3.25
CA GLU A 18 13.58 -12.92 4.29
C GLU A 18 12.36 -12.43 5.08
N ILE A 19 11.87 -11.21 4.80
CA ILE A 19 10.74 -10.61 5.52
C ILE A 19 9.46 -10.80 4.69
N GLU A 20 8.48 -11.46 5.29
CA GLU A 20 7.11 -11.57 4.74
C GLU A 20 6.26 -10.42 5.27
N LEU A 21 5.72 -9.62 4.35
CA LEU A 21 4.72 -8.60 4.57
C LEU A 21 3.36 -9.07 4.05
N GLN A 22 2.29 -8.48 4.56
CA GLN A 22 0.93 -8.80 4.14
C GLN A 22 0.23 -7.55 3.62
N PHE A 23 -0.19 -7.60 2.36
CA PHE A 23 -1.01 -6.55 1.77
C PHE A 23 -2.50 -6.89 1.92
N ASP A 24 -3.25 -6.07 2.65
CA ASP A 24 -4.70 -6.28 2.84
C ASP A 24 -5.48 -6.02 1.54
N THR A 25 -6.19 -7.02 1.05
CA THR A 25 -7.01 -6.92 -0.18
C THR A 25 -8.50 -6.70 0.10
N SER A 26 -8.84 -6.32 1.34
CA SER A 26 -10.16 -5.83 1.72
C SER A 26 -10.59 -4.67 0.82
N LEU A 27 -11.90 -4.54 0.62
CA LEU A 27 -12.43 -3.43 -0.19
C LEU A 27 -12.15 -2.08 0.47
N GLU A 28 -12.14 -2.07 1.80
CA GLU A 28 -11.79 -0.93 2.63
C GLU A 28 -10.36 -0.47 2.35
N ASN A 29 -9.38 -1.39 2.34
CA ASN A 29 -7.99 -1.02 2.04
C ASN A 29 -7.80 -0.64 0.57
N ILE A 30 -8.43 -1.36 -0.37
CA ILE A 30 -8.37 -1.01 -1.80
C ILE A 30 -8.97 0.39 -2.04
N SER A 31 -10.07 0.73 -1.37
CA SER A 31 -10.66 2.07 -1.47
C SER A 31 -9.71 3.13 -0.92
N ARG A 32 -8.95 2.83 0.14
CA ARG A 32 -7.93 3.72 0.70
C ARG A 32 -6.77 3.94 -0.28
N LEU A 33 -6.42 2.96 -1.12
CA LEU A 33 -5.33 3.13 -2.10
C LEU A 33 -5.60 4.27 -3.09
N ALA A 34 -6.85 4.65 -3.33
CA ALA A 34 -7.18 5.78 -4.19
C ALA A 34 -6.58 7.11 -3.70
N THR A 35 -6.34 7.24 -2.38
CA THR A 35 -5.71 8.42 -1.76
C THR A 35 -4.28 8.14 -1.32
N LEU A 36 -3.66 7.03 -1.73
CA LEU A 36 -2.32 6.63 -1.28
C LEU A 36 -1.26 7.71 -1.58
N GLN A 37 -1.31 8.28 -2.79
CA GLN A 37 -0.38 9.33 -3.19
C GLN A 37 -0.58 10.61 -2.37
N GLU A 38 -1.83 10.95 -2.03
CA GLU A 38 -2.15 12.09 -1.17
C GLU A 38 -1.65 11.84 0.26
N ASP A 39 -1.86 10.64 0.81
CA ASP A 39 -1.38 10.26 2.14
C ASP A 39 0.16 10.35 2.24
N ILE A 40 0.87 9.88 1.21
CA ILE A 40 2.34 9.98 1.12
C ILE A 40 2.76 11.45 1.06
N ALA A 41 2.13 12.24 0.18
CA ALA A 41 2.45 13.66 0.02
C ALA A 41 2.16 14.46 1.30
N GLU A 42 1.04 14.21 1.98
CA GLU A 42 0.68 14.88 3.23
C GLU A 42 1.71 14.59 4.32
N ARG A 43 2.07 13.31 4.51
CA ARG A 43 3.10 12.92 5.49
C ARG A 43 4.47 13.52 5.15
N PHE A 44 4.83 13.56 3.88
CA PHE A 44 6.10 14.15 3.46
C PHE A 44 6.10 15.68 3.62
N ASN A 45 5.00 16.35 3.29
CA ASN A 45 4.84 17.79 3.50
C ASN A 45 4.95 18.16 4.98
N LYS A 46 4.36 17.36 5.87
CA LYS A 46 4.50 17.55 7.31
C LYS A 46 5.97 17.46 7.73
N TYR A 47 6.71 16.47 7.22
CA TYR A 47 8.14 16.37 7.48
C TYR A 47 8.93 17.57 6.95
N GLN A 48 8.62 18.07 5.75
CA GLN A 48 9.24 19.29 5.22
C GLN A 48 8.95 20.51 6.09
N LEU A 49 7.76 20.64 6.66
CA LEU A 49 7.44 21.70 7.63
C LEU A 49 8.28 21.57 8.90
N GLU A 50 8.46 20.35 9.42
CA GLU A 50 9.35 20.09 10.56
C GLU A 50 10.80 20.49 10.25
N LEU A 51 11.28 20.28 9.01
CA LEU A 51 12.60 20.76 8.58
C LEU A 51 12.68 22.29 8.54
N ILE A 52 11.64 22.98 8.06
CA ILE A 52 11.59 24.45 8.07
C ILE A 52 11.61 24.98 9.51
N GLU A 53 10.88 24.35 10.43
CA GLU A 53 10.90 24.72 11.85
C GLU A 53 12.29 24.52 12.47
N ARG A 54 12.95 23.38 12.20
CA ARG A 54 14.35 23.14 12.59
C ARG A 54 15.28 24.21 12.04
N SER A 55 15.10 24.58 10.77
CA SER A 55 15.86 25.67 10.13
C SER A 55 15.68 27.00 10.85
N ASN A 56 14.45 27.36 11.20
CA ASN A 56 14.16 28.60 11.91
C ASN A 56 14.76 28.62 13.34
N ASN A 57 15.03 27.45 13.90
CA ASN A 57 15.69 27.28 15.19
C ASN A 57 17.23 27.24 15.10
N GLY A 58 17.79 27.42 13.90
CA GLY A 58 19.23 27.51 13.67
C GLY A 58 19.94 26.17 13.41
N ASP A 59 19.21 25.07 13.23
CA ASP A 59 19.78 23.74 12.95
C ASP A 59 20.60 23.69 11.65
N PHE A 60 20.44 24.68 10.76
CA PHE A 60 21.09 24.74 9.45
C PHE A 60 21.90 26.03 9.22
N ASP A 61 22.11 26.86 10.25
CA ASP A 61 22.80 28.17 10.11
C ASP A 61 24.26 28.05 9.66
N ASP A 62 24.88 26.89 9.89
CA ASP A 62 26.24 26.57 9.45
C ASP A 62 26.31 26.02 8.02
N LEU A 63 25.17 25.70 7.39
CA LEU A 63 25.11 25.26 6.01
C LEU A 63 25.25 26.46 5.07
N LYS A 64 26.24 26.40 4.18
CA LYS A 64 26.48 27.43 3.15
C LYS A 64 25.98 26.95 1.81
N GLU A 65 25.22 27.81 1.14
CA GLU A 65 24.72 27.54 -0.21
C GLU A 65 25.87 27.19 -1.17
N GLY A 66 25.68 26.14 -1.98
CA GLY A 66 26.67 25.65 -2.93
C GLY A 66 27.85 24.87 -2.33
N ILE A 67 27.93 24.71 -1.01
CA ILE A 67 28.98 23.92 -0.35
C ILE A 67 28.43 22.56 0.08
N VAL A 68 28.84 21.51 -0.62
CA VAL A 68 28.57 20.13 -0.21
C VAL A 68 29.55 19.74 0.89
N ASN A 69 29.05 19.64 2.12
CA ASN A 69 29.79 19.14 3.27
C ASN A 69 29.09 17.90 3.86
N LYS A 70 29.71 17.23 4.83
CA LYS A 70 29.16 16.01 5.43
C LYS A 70 27.74 16.23 5.99
N ARG A 71 27.46 17.37 6.62
CA ARG A 71 26.15 17.68 7.19
C ARG A 71 25.07 17.83 6.11
N VAL A 72 25.40 18.45 4.98
CA VAL A 72 24.50 18.50 3.80
C VAL A 72 24.19 17.10 3.28
N ILE A 73 25.20 16.22 3.21
CA ILE A 73 25.03 14.84 2.77
C ILE A 73 24.14 14.06 3.76
N ASP A 74 24.41 14.18 5.06
CA ASP A 74 23.66 13.49 6.11
C ASP A 74 22.18 13.91 6.11
N GLU A 75 21.86 15.20 5.94
CA GLU A 75 20.47 15.68 5.88
C GLU A 75 19.77 15.27 4.59
N ALA A 76 20.48 15.25 3.44
CA ALA A 76 19.92 14.72 2.19
C ALA A 76 19.59 13.23 2.33
N PHE A 77 20.47 12.47 2.99
CA PHE A 77 20.26 11.05 3.27
C PHE A 77 19.07 10.83 4.20
N GLU A 78 18.94 11.58 5.30
CA GLU A 78 17.77 11.47 6.20
C GLU A 78 16.46 11.84 5.50
N MET A 79 16.48 12.81 4.58
CA MET A 79 15.30 13.16 3.79
C MET A 79 14.89 12.01 2.84
N GLN A 80 15.84 11.40 2.14
CA GLN A 80 15.58 10.23 1.29
C GLN A 80 15.06 9.07 2.13
N LYS A 81 15.71 8.80 3.27
CA LYS A 81 15.31 7.76 4.21
C LYS A 81 13.89 7.96 4.70
N LYS A 82 13.52 9.20 5.03
CA LYS A 82 12.17 9.52 5.49
C LYS A 82 11.12 9.32 4.39
N MET A 83 11.45 9.65 3.15
CA MET A 83 10.55 9.41 2.02
C MET A 83 10.29 7.90 1.83
N THR A 84 11.34 7.08 1.83
CA THR A 84 11.22 5.62 1.72
C THR A 84 10.48 5.03 2.92
N GLU A 85 10.72 5.54 4.14
CA GLU A 85 9.96 5.17 5.34
C GLU A 85 8.46 5.39 5.15
N ILE A 86 8.07 6.60 4.70
CA ILE A 86 6.66 6.96 4.48
C ILE A 86 6.03 6.04 3.43
N LYS A 87 6.70 5.77 2.31
CA LYS A 87 6.20 4.87 1.25
C LYS A 87 5.80 3.50 1.82
N TYR A 88 6.74 2.84 2.52
CA TYR A 88 6.51 1.54 3.13
C TYR A 88 5.42 1.56 4.20
N ASP A 89 5.46 2.55 5.09
CA ASP A 89 4.55 2.62 6.23
C ASP A 89 3.12 2.96 5.83
N VAL A 90 2.92 3.75 4.76
CA VAL A 90 1.58 4.02 4.23
C VAL A 90 1.01 2.78 3.52
N LEU A 91 1.86 2.00 2.84
CA LEU A 91 1.41 0.83 2.09
C LEU A 91 1.12 -0.38 2.99
N PHE A 92 2.04 -0.70 3.90
CA PHE A 92 2.01 -1.91 4.73
C PHE A 92 1.68 -1.66 6.21
N GLY A 93 1.62 -0.40 6.62
CA GLY A 93 1.36 0.02 8.00
C GLY A 93 2.61 0.49 8.71
N ASN A 94 2.41 1.36 9.72
CA ASN A 94 3.48 2.04 10.44
C ASN A 94 4.50 1.06 11.05
N GLY A 95 5.78 1.44 10.97
CA GLY A 95 6.90 0.65 11.48
C GLY A 95 7.33 -0.51 10.57
N THR A 96 6.79 -0.58 9.35
CA THR A 96 7.23 -1.58 8.37
C THR A 96 8.62 -1.28 7.87
N PHE A 97 8.90 -0.01 7.53
CA PHE A 97 10.23 0.38 7.09
C PHE A 97 11.29 0.11 8.15
N ALA A 98 11.00 0.44 9.42
CA ALA A 98 11.94 0.20 10.51
C ALA A 98 12.37 -1.26 10.61
N LYS A 99 11.42 -2.21 10.45
CA LYS A 99 11.71 -3.65 10.45
C LYS A 99 12.56 -4.07 9.25
N LEU A 100 12.25 -3.54 8.07
CA LEU A 100 13.01 -3.82 6.85
C LEU A 100 14.44 -3.27 6.96
N TYR A 101 14.59 -2.03 7.40
CA TYR A 101 15.88 -1.34 7.53
C TYR A 101 16.78 -1.95 8.62
N GLU A 102 16.19 -2.49 9.69
CA GLU A 102 16.93 -3.24 10.71
C GLU A 102 17.61 -4.49 10.11
N ARG A 103 16.93 -5.18 9.19
CA ARG A 103 17.46 -6.38 8.53
C ARG A 103 18.36 -6.05 7.33
N TYR A 104 17.98 -5.02 6.59
CA TYR A 104 18.61 -4.56 5.36
C TYR A 104 18.89 -3.06 5.46
N PRO A 105 19.98 -2.65 6.13
CA PRO A 105 20.33 -1.24 6.31
C PRO A 105 20.94 -0.63 5.03
N ASP A 106 20.27 -0.84 3.90
CA ASP A 106 20.63 -0.38 2.57
C ASP A 106 19.40 0.36 2.00
N LEU A 107 19.45 1.69 2.08
CA LEU A 107 18.33 2.53 1.71
C LEU A 107 18.03 2.45 0.21
N ASP A 108 19.05 2.44 -0.64
CA ASP A 108 18.87 2.41 -2.10
C ASP A 108 18.27 1.06 -2.53
N ALA A 109 18.74 -0.04 -1.94
CA ALA A 109 18.16 -1.35 -2.21
C ALA A 109 16.69 -1.44 -1.76
N LEU A 110 16.34 -0.86 -0.61
CA LEU A 110 14.96 -0.81 -0.13
C LEU A 110 14.08 0.10 -0.99
N ASP A 111 14.57 1.25 -1.44
CA ASP A 111 13.79 2.13 -2.32
C ASP A 111 13.50 1.45 -3.67
N HIS A 112 14.50 0.78 -4.25
CA HIS A 112 14.32 -0.02 -5.47
C HIS A 112 13.36 -1.19 -5.26
N ALA A 113 13.46 -1.92 -4.14
CA ALA A 113 12.54 -2.99 -3.82
C ALA A 113 11.09 -2.49 -3.68
N PHE A 114 10.89 -1.27 -3.18
CA PHE A 114 9.56 -0.66 -3.11
C PHE A 114 8.98 -0.43 -4.51
N ASP A 115 9.76 0.09 -5.46
CA ASP A 115 9.30 0.32 -6.84
C ASP A 115 8.88 -0.98 -7.53
N GLU A 116 9.62 -2.08 -7.30
CA GLU A 116 9.24 -3.42 -7.77
C GLU A 116 7.93 -3.89 -7.13
N VAL A 117 7.79 -3.71 -5.81
CA VAL A 117 6.56 -4.03 -5.08
C VAL A 117 5.38 -3.25 -5.62
N ASP A 118 5.50 -1.94 -5.83
CA ASP A 118 4.43 -1.09 -6.35
C ASP A 118 3.94 -1.57 -7.72
N THR A 119 4.90 -1.86 -8.61
CA THR A 119 4.62 -2.36 -9.96
C THR A 119 3.91 -3.73 -9.94
N LEU A 120 4.45 -4.69 -9.19
CA LEU A 120 3.92 -6.06 -9.14
C LEU A 120 2.58 -6.11 -8.39
N LEU A 121 2.45 -5.33 -7.32
CA LEU A 121 1.20 -5.23 -6.57
C LEU A 121 0.10 -4.61 -7.43
N GLY A 122 0.39 -3.55 -8.18
CA GLY A 122 -0.55 -2.96 -9.12
C GLY A 122 -1.08 -3.98 -10.14
N ALA A 123 -0.18 -4.75 -10.76
CA ALA A 123 -0.55 -5.80 -11.70
C ALA A 123 -1.41 -6.92 -11.06
N GLU A 124 -1.08 -7.32 -9.84
CA GLU A 124 -1.84 -8.34 -9.11
C GLU A 124 -3.22 -7.83 -8.67
N LEU A 125 -3.34 -6.56 -8.27
CA LEU A 125 -4.62 -5.92 -7.96
C LEU A 125 -5.52 -5.82 -9.18
N ASP A 126 -4.96 -5.48 -10.35
CA ASP A 126 -5.69 -5.48 -11.62
C ASP A 126 -6.20 -6.89 -11.97
N ARG A 127 -5.35 -7.91 -11.80
CA ARG A 127 -5.71 -9.31 -12.02
C ARG A 127 -6.86 -9.73 -11.11
N LEU A 128 -6.78 -9.43 -9.81
CA LEU A 128 -7.83 -9.71 -8.83
C LEU A 128 -9.13 -8.95 -9.15
N GLY A 129 -9.03 -7.70 -9.60
CA GLY A 129 -10.18 -6.91 -10.07
C GLY A 129 -10.91 -7.57 -11.23
N GLN A 130 -10.17 -8.05 -12.23
CA GLN A 130 -10.73 -8.77 -13.37
C GLN A 130 -11.38 -10.10 -12.97
N GLU A 131 -10.77 -10.85 -12.04
CA GLU A 131 -11.34 -12.10 -11.51
C GLU A 131 -12.66 -11.85 -10.77
N ARG A 132 -12.71 -10.83 -9.92
CA ARG A 132 -13.94 -10.42 -9.20
C ARG A 132 -15.05 -10.01 -10.17
N ALA A 133 -14.72 -9.30 -11.24
CA ALA A 133 -15.68 -8.91 -12.28
C ALA A 133 -16.26 -10.14 -13.03
N LYS A 134 -15.40 -11.08 -13.44
CA LYS A 134 -15.83 -12.33 -14.09
C LYS A 134 -16.72 -13.18 -13.18
N ALA A 135 -16.34 -13.35 -11.91
CA ALA A 135 -17.13 -14.09 -10.94
C ALA A 135 -18.52 -13.46 -10.71
N SER A 136 -18.58 -12.13 -10.60
CA SER A 136 -19.82 -11.39 -10.43
C SER A 136 -20.76 -11.55 -11.64
N GLY A 137 -20.22 -11.50 -12.86
CA GLY A 137 -20.96 -11.77 -14.09
C GLY A 137 -21.55 -13.19 -14.13
N ALA A 138 -20.76 -14.20 -13.78
CA ALA A 138 -21.21 -15.59 -13.72
C ALA A 138 -22.32 -15.81 -12.67
N VAL A 139 -22.23 -15.14 -11.51
CA VAL A 139 -23.26 -15.17 -10.48
C VAL A 139 -24.54 -14.53 -10.99
N ALA A 140 -24.48 -13.34 -11.59
CA ALA A 140 -25.64 -12.65 -12.17
C ALA A 140 -26.33 -13.49 -13.26
N GLU A 141 -25.56 -14.11 -14.15
CA GLU A 141 -26.08 -15.05 -15.14
C GLU A 141 -26.78 -16.24 -14.51
N SER A 142 -26.23 -16.79 -13.43
CA SER A 142 -26.83 -17.91 -12.71
C SER A 142 -28.19 -17.53 -12.11
N PHE A 143 -28.35 -16.30 -11.61
CA PHE A 143 -29.62 -15.77 -11.13
C PHE A 143 -30.61 -15.55 -12.27
N VAL A 144 -30.18 -15.01 -13.41
CA VAL A 144 -31.02 -14.85 -14.61
C VAL A 144 -31.48 -16.21 -15.15
N LYS A 145 -30.59 -17.20 -15.23
CA LYS A 145 -30.92 -18.57 -15.65
C LYS A 145 -31.92 -19.22 -14.69
N LYS A 146 -31.72 -19.08 -13.37
CA LYS A 146 -32.68 -19.55 -12.34
C LYS A 146 -34.04 -18.85 -12.45
N ALA A 147 -34.06 -17.54 -12.72
CA ALA A 147 -35.28 -16.76 -12.90
C ALA A 147 -36.05 -17.16 -14.18
N LYS A 148 -35.33 -17.38 -15.30
CA LYS A 148 -35.92 -17.88 -16.56
C LYS A 148 -36.47 -19.30 -16.40
N ALA A 149 -35.75 -20.21 -15.76
CA ALA A 149 -36.20 -21.59 -15.51
C ALA A 149 -37.43 -21.67 -14.59
N LYS A 150 -37.57 -20.76 -13.62
CA LYS A 150 -38.79 -20.64 -12.80
C LYS A 150 -40.01 -20.16 -13.60
N LYS A 151 -39.83 -19.32 -14.63
CA LYS A 151 -40.92 -18.89 -15.51
C LYS A 151 -41.42 -20.04 -16.39
N THR A 152 -40.52 -20.82 -17.00
CA THR A 152 -40.90 -21.96 -17.87
C THR A 152 -41.67 -23.05 -17.13
N LYS A 153 -41.32 -23.35 -15.86
CA LYS A 153 -42.05 -24.32 -15.02
C LYS A 153 -43.45 -23.86 -14.58
N LYS A 154 -43.73 -22.56 -14.57
CA LYS A 154 -45.08 -22.03 -14.27
C LYS A 154 -45.99 -22.06 -15.51
N THR A 155 -45.43 -21.92 -16.70
CA THR A 155 -46.21 -21.94 -17.95
C THR A 155 -46.55 -23.36 -18.43
N SER A 156 -45.75 -24.36 -18.09
CA SER A 156 -45.97 -25.78 -18.46
C SER A 156 -46.93 -26.54 -17.53
N LYS A 157 -47.60 -25.86 -16.60
CA LYS A 157 -48.55 -26.43 -15.62
C LYS A 157 -49.99 -25.92 -15.81
N LYS A 158 -50.29 -25.34 -16.98
CA LYS A 158 -51.62 -24.88 -17.37
C LYS A 158 -52.12 -25.69 -18.56
#